data_AF-A0A8B9NMP3-F1
#
_entry.id   AF-A0A8B9NMP3-F1
#
_cell.length_a   1.000
_cell.length_b   1.000
_cell.length_c   1.000
_cell.angle_alpha   90.00
_cell.angle_beta   90.00
_cell.angle_gamma   90.00
#
_symmetry.space_group_name_H-M   'P 1'
#
loop_
_entity.id
_entity.type
_entity.pdbx_description
1 polymer ?
#
loop_
_entity_poly.entity_id
_entity_poly.type
_entity_poly.pdbx_seq_one_letter_code
_entity_poly.pdbx_strand_id
1 'polypeptide(L)'
;VSVTVPTVFPLVACSGGAPSAAVVACLVDGYFPEPVKVTWDSGTSPAVSRTFPASRRPSGTFTLGSQLRLTGGDPAHLRCTVEHPASGFRKTTDGRNCK
;
A
#
# COMPACT_ATOMS: atom_id res chain seq x y z
N VAL A 1 8.61 21.15 14.76
CA VAL A 1 8.55 20.37 13.50
C VAL A 1 7.09 20.04 13.23
N SER A 2 6.59 20.29 12.02
CA SER A 2 5.16 20.11 11.72
C SER A 2 4.87 18.66 11.30
N VAL A 3 3.79 18.08 11.80
CA VAL A 3 3.31 16.76 11.39
C VAL A 3 2.54 16.92 10.08
N THR A 4 2.80 16.03 9.12
CA THR A 4 2.10 16.01 7.83
C THR A 4 1.39 14.68 7.65
N VAL A 5 0.09 14.76 7.32
CA VAL A 5 -0.77 13.60 7.10
C VAL A 5 -0.46 12.96 5.74
N PRO A 6 -0.33 11.62 5.64
CA PRO A 6 -0.13 10.96 4.35
C PRO A 6 -1.36 11.04 3.45
N THR A 7 -1.11 11.01 2.15
CA THR A 7 -2.06 10.59 1.13
C THR A 7 -1.75 9.15 0.72
N VAL A 8 -2.78 8.32 0.58
CA VAL A 8 -2.63 6.90 0.21
C VAL A 8 -3.31 6.66 -1.13
N PHE A 9 -2.55 6.09 -2.07
CA PHE A 9 -3.00 5.74 -3.41
C PHE A 9 -2.89 4.22 -3.63
N PRO A 10 -3.95 3.56 -4.12
CA PRO A 10 -3.87 2.17 -4.56
C PRO A 10 -3.17 2.11 -5.92
N LEU A 11 -2.31 1.11 -6.09
CA LEU A 11 -1.62 0.79 -7.33
C LEU A 11 -2.00 -0.65 -7.72
N VAL A 12 -2.40 -0.87 -8.96
CA VAL A 12 -2.86 -2.17 -9.42
C VAL A 12 -2.14 -2.49 -10.72
N ALA A 13 -1.41 -3.60 -10.74
CA ALA A 13 -0.78 -4.08 -11.96
C ALA A 13 -1.78 -4.96 -12.72
N CYS A 14 -2.18 -4.52 -13.91
CA CYS A 14 -3.11 -5.25 -14.75
C CYS A 14 -2.31 -5.97 -15.84
N SER A 15 -2.12 -7.28 -15.69
CA SER A 15 -1.52 -8.11 -16.73
C SER A 15 -2.55 -8.36 -17.82
N GLY A 16 -2.27 -7.93 -19.05
CA GLY A 16 -3.13 -8.12 -20.22
C GLY A 16 -3.21 -9.57 -20.74
N GLY A 17 -3.24 -10.59 -19.87
CA GLY A 17 -3.43 -11.98 -20.33
C GLY A 17 -2.83 -13.11 -19.49
N ALA A 18 -2.36 -12.90 -18.27
CA ALA A 18 -1.87 -13.99 -17.41
C ALA A 18 -2.66 -14.08 -16.08
N PRO A 19 -3.42 -15.17 -15.84
CA PRO A 19 -4.30 -15.32 -14.67
C PRO A 19 -3.57 -15.60 -13.34
N SER A 20 -2.23 -15.58 -13.29
CA SER A 20 -1.46 -16.20 -12.22
C SER A 20 -0.70 -15.27 -11.27
N ALA A 21 -0.76 -13.93 -11.43
CA ALA A 21 -0.10 -13.03 -10.48
C ALA A 21 -0.79 -11.65 -10.40
N ALA A 22 -1.86 -11.55 -9.62
CA ALA A 22 -2.37 -10.25 -9.22
C ALA A 22 -1.37 -9.59 -8.26
N VAL A 23 -0.80 -8.46 -8.68
CA VAL A 23 0.05 -7.62 -7.83
C VAL A 23 -0.68 -6.30 -7.60
N VAL A 24 -0.93 -6.02 -6.33
CA VAL A 24 -1.44 -4.72 -5.88
C VAL A 24 -0.39 -4.06 -5.00
N ALA A 25 -0.45 -2.75 -4.90
CA ALA A 25 0.44 -1.96 -4.08
C ALA A 25 -0.28 -0.74 -3.51
N CYS A 26 0.32 -0.16 -2.47
CA CYS A 26 -0.07 1.08 -1.85
C CYS A 26 1.11 2.03 -1.88
N LEU A 27 0.89 3.21 -2.44
CA LEU A 27 1.80 4.33 -2.32
C LEU A 27 1.34 5.21 -1.16
N VAL A 28 2.22 5.41 -0.18
CA VAL A 28 2.02 6.34 0.92
C VAL A 28 2.92 7.53 0.68
N ASP A 29 2.31 8.68 0.46
CA ASP A 29 2.99 9.89 0.01
C ASP A 29 2.65 11.03 0.96
N GLY A 30 3.53 12.02 1.17
CA GLY A 30 3.13 13.20 1.95
C GLY A 30 3.57 13.27 3.40
N TYR A 31 3.99 12.18 4.02
CA TYR A 31 3.96 12.11 5.48
C TYR A 31 5.23 12.60 6.16
N PHE A 32 5.07 13.04 7.41
CA PHE A 32 6.17 13.33 8.32
C PHE A 32 5.63 13.34 9.76
N PRO A 33 6.37 12.84 10.77
CA PRO A 33 7.64 12.10 10.67
C PRO A 33 7.46 10.62 10.29
N GLU A 34 8.56 9.88 10.20
CA GLU A 34 8.51 8.42 10.22
C GLU A 34 8.19 7.88 11.63
N PRO A 35 7.63 6.66 11.76
CA PRO A 35 7.24 5.75 10.68
C PRO A 35 5.75 5.87 10.33
N VAL A 36 5.37 5.25 9.21
CA VAL A 36 4.01 4.77 8.99
C VAL A 36 4.00 3.25 9.02
N LYS A 37 2.86 2.65 9.34
CA LYS A 37 2.65 1.20 9.33
C LYS A 37 1.75 0.86 8.17
N VAL A 38 2.13 -0.16 7.40
CA VAL A 38 1.32 -0.71 6.31
C VAL A 38 0.99 -2.16 6.62
N THR A 39 -0.29 -2.49 6.61
CA THR A 39 -0.80 -3.85 6.78
C THR A 39 -1.65 -4.25 5.58
N TRP A 40 -1.65 -5.54 5.29
CA TRP A 40 -2.38 -6.13 4.16
C TRP A 40 -3.41 -7.12 4.66
N ASP A 41 -4.57 -7.11 4.02
CA ASP A 41 -5.62 -8.11 4.14
C ASP A 41 -5.85 -8.71 2.74
N SER A 42 -5.72 -10.03 2.66
CA SER A 42 -5.93 -10.82 1.43
C SER A 42 -7.06 -11.84 1.59
N GLY A 43 -7.87 -11.73 2.65
CA GLY A 43 -8.88 -12.73 2.99
C GLY A 43 -8.25 -14.11 3.21
N THR A 44 -8.72 -15.11 2.45
CA THR A 44 -8.20 -16.49 2.48
C THR A 44 -7.14 -16.76 1.42
N SER A 45 -6.85 -15.79 0.54
CA SER A 45 -5.92 -15.96 -0.56
C SER A 45 -4.47 -15.92 -0.05
N PRO A 46 -3.63 -16.91 -0.38
CA PRO A 46 -2.22 -16.89 -0.01
C PRO A 46 -1.49 -15.75 -0.74
N ALA A 47 -0.75 -14.95 0.03
CA ALA A 47 -0.13 -13.72 -0.45
C ALA A 47 1.22 -13.44 0.23
N VAL A 48 2.08 -12.71 -0.48
CA VAL A 48 3.37 -12.23 0.04
C VAL A 48 3.41 -10.71 -0.05
N SER A 49 3.52 -10.04 1.10
CA SER A 49 3.71 -8.59 1.18
C SER A 49 5.18 -8.19 1.21
N ARG A 50 5.52 -7.06 0.61
CA ARG A 50 6.82 -6.40 0.78
C ARG A 50 6.64 -4.90 0.92
N THR A 51 7.19 -4.33 1.98
CA THR A 51 7.25 -2.88 2.20
C THR A 51 8.66 -2.40 1.90
N PHE A 52 8.78 -1.44 1.00
CA PHE A 52 10.07 -0.85 0.62
C PHE A 52 10.45 0.26 1.61
N PRO A 53 11.76 0.53 1.80
CA PRO A 53 12.21 1.66 2.61
C PRO A 53 11.60 2.98 2.12
N ALA A 54 11.35 3.89 3.06
CA ALA A 54 10.88 5.23 2.72
C ALA A 54 11.98 6.03 2.00
N SER A 55 11.58 6.88 1.07
CA SER A 55 12.46 7.88 0.46
C SER A 55 12.07 9.28 0.94
N ARG A 56 13.08 10.10 1.21
CA ARG A 56 12.90 11.48 1.67
C ARG A 56 12.88 12.42 0.48
N ARG A 57 11.85 13.25 0.40
CA ARG A 57 11.63 14.22 -0.68
C ARG A 57 12.33 15.55 -0.37
N PRO A 58 12.58 16.39 -1.39
CA PRO A 58 13.16 17.72 -1.19
C PRO A 58 12.34 18.60 -0.24
N SER A 59 11.01 18.42 -0.18
CA SER A 59 10.13 19.09 0.78
C SER A 59 10.32 18.65 2.24
N GLY A 60 11.19 17.68 2.51
CA GLY A 60 11.47 17.14 3.84
C GLY A 60 10.50 16.06 4.32
N THR A 61 9.43 15.80 3.56
CA THR A 61 8.45 14.73 3.80
C THR A 61 8.89 13.40 3.19
N PHE A 62 8.28 12.31 3.61
CA PHE A 62 8.59 10.95 3.18
C PHE A 62 7.54 10.40 2.21
N THR A 63 7.97 9.45 1.40
CA THR A 63 7.11 8.57 0.62
C THR A 63 7.59 7.13 0.74
N LEU A 64 6.68 6.16 0.68
CA LEU A 64 7.04 4.74 0.64
C LEU A 64 6.05 3.95 -0.23
N GLY A 65 6.52 2.81 -0.74
CA GLY A 65 5.67 1.84 -1.42
C GLY A 65 5.58 0.53 -0.64
N SER A 66 4.40 -0.07 -0.60
CA SER A 66 4.23 -1.46 -0.17
C SER A 66 3.49 -2.22 -1.26
N GLN A 67 3.87 -3.47 -1.51
CA GLN A 67 3.23 -4.34 -2.50
C GLN A 67 2.72 -5.61 -1.82
N LEU A 68 1.67 -6.18 -2.39
CA LEU A 68 1.13 -7.49 -2.08
C LEU A 68 1.03 -8.29 -3.37
N ARG A 69 1.64 -9.48 -3.38
CA ARG A 69 1.59 -10.41 -4.51
C ARG A 69 0.78 -11.62 -4.10
N LEU A 70 -0.29 -11.91 -4.84
CA LEU A 70 -0.99 -13.18 -4.70
C LEU A 70 -0.17 -14.31 -5.30
N THR A 71 -0.14 -15.44 -4.59
CA THR A 71 0.46 -16.70 -5.09
C THR A 71 -0.61 -17.73 -5.46
N GLY A 72 -1.89 -17.40 -5.26
CA GLY A 72 -3.07 -18.18 -5.58
C GLY A 72 -4.32 -17.55 -4.98
N GLY A 73 -5.50 -18.04 -5.36
CA GLY A 73 -6.79 -17.56 -4.83
C GLY A 73 -7.38 -16.37 -5.58
N ASP A 74 -8.38 -15.74 -4.96
CA ASP A 74 -9.19 -14.66 -5.53
C ASP A 74 -8.63 -13.28 -5.16
N PRO A 75 -8.42 -12.37 -6.13
CA PRO A 75 -8.05 -10.98 -5.88
C PRO A 75 -9.17 -10.06 -5.38
N ALA A 76 -10.41 -10.54 -5.17
CA ALA A 76 -11.54 -9.72 -4.77
C ALA A 76 -11.37 -8.97 -3.43
N HIS A 77 -10.52 -9.45 -2.52
CA HIS A 77 -10.42 -8.96 -1.14
C HIS A 77 -9.08 -8.30 -0.78
N LEU A 78 -8.33 -7.80 -1.75
CA LEU A 78 -7.02 -7.21 -1.48
C LEU A 78 -7.17 -5.78 -0.93
N ARG A 79 -6.78 -5.60 0.34
CA ARG A 79 -6.84 -4.30 1.03
C ARG A 79 -5.50 -3.98 1.67
N CYS A 80 -5.11 -2.72 1.56
CA CYS A 80 -4.01 -2.20 2.35
C CYS A 80 -4.52 -1.15 3.33
N THR A 81 -4.04 -1.22 4.57
CA THR A 81 -4.32 -0.23 5.61
C THR A 81 -3.02 0.47 5.98
N VAL A 82 -3.08 1.80 5.97
CA VAL A 82 -1.94 2.67 6.30
C VAL A 82 -2.28 3.45 7.56
N GLU A 83 -1.37 3.39 8.52
CA GLU A 83 -1.47 4.11 9.79
C GLU A 83 -0.26 5.03 9.97
N HIS A 84 -0.52 6.29 10.33
CA HIS A 84 0.51 7.28 10.66
C HIS A 84 0.33 7.70 12.13
N PRO A 85 1.08 7.10 13.07
CA PRO A 85 0.89 7.32 14.51
C PRO A 85 1.00 8.79 14.91
N ALA A 86 1.91 9.54 14.30
CA ALA A 86 2.17 10.93 14.66
C ALA A 86 0.99 11.87 14.36
N SER A 87 0.11 11.52 13.41
CA SER A 87 -1.09 12.31 13.09
C SER A 87 -2.40 11.60 13.45
N GLY A 88 -2.34 10.39 14.01
CA GLY A 88 -3.51 9.54 14.21
C GLY A 88 -4.24 9.13 12.91
N PHE A 89 -3.61 9.30 11.75
CA PHE A 89 -4.25 9.00 10.47
C PHE A 89 -4.32 7.49 10.26
N ARG A 90 -5.46 7.02 9.75
CA ARG A 90 -5.68 5.65 9.32
C ARG A 90 -6.54 5.64 8.06
N LYS A 91 -6.07 4.95 7.02
CA LYS A 91 -6.84 4.77 5.78
C LYS A 91 -6.67 3.37 5.23
N THR A 92 -7.79 2.73 4.92
CA THR A 92 -7.84 1.46 4.20
C THR A 92 -8.21 1.73 2.75
N THR A 93 -7.53 1.08 1.82
CA THR A 93 -7.76 1.23 0.38
C THR A 93 -7.90 -0.15 -0.27
N ASP A 94 -8.91 -0.31 -1.11
CA ASP A 94 -9.12 -1.53 -1.88
C ASP A 94 -8.20 -1.55 -3.12
N GLY A 95 -7.46 -2.64 -3.30
CA GLY A 95 -6.73 -2.96 -4.52
C GLY A 95 -7.69 -3.55 -5.55
N ARG A 96 -8.58 -2.73 -6.12
CA ARG A 96 -9.54 -3.22 -7.13
C ARG A 96 -8.83 -3.55 -8.43
N ASN A 97 -8.93 -4.81 -8.87
CA ASN A 97 -8.45 -5.24 -10.18
C ASN A 97 -9.02 -4.39 -11.32
N CYS A 98 -8.26 -4.28 -12.42
CA CYS A 98 -8.81 -3.78 -13.67
C CYS A 98 -10.01 -4.63 -14.07
N LYS A 99 -11.13 -3.95 -14.36
CA LYS A 99 -12.28 -4.57 -15.01
C LYS A 99 -12.01 -4.80 -16.48
#